data_AF-A0A842YKD4-F1
#
_entry.id   AF-A0A842YKD4-F1
#
_cell.length_a   1.000
_cell.length_b   1.000
_cell.length_c   1.000
_cell.angle_alpha   90.00
_cell.angle_beta   90.00
_cell.angle_gamma   90.00
#
_symmetry.space_group_name_H-M   'P 1'
#
loop_
_entity.id
_entity.type
_entity.pdbx_description
1 polymer ?
#
loop_
_entity_poly.entity_id
_entity_poly.type
_entity_poly.pdbx_seq_one_letter_code
_entity_poly.pdbx_strand_id
1 'polypeptide(L)'
;MFLMDALLVNVAVTVLVSLGAWSFLEFIPNLLPGEVGRLAARLRPLPSGVMEVTHHINLLRTGRPWQRFMAREVIGELFKIRIRELEALKYEEWRSELESQKELMERRELSDDEILHIEAGKEMLGNSEVEVQRPEGAVYPTPCEEEFIRIRNHKKEFLDDLRVRYSDFRIWAPRNRDILRYIQEKVFRREEFDLESLRDHSREWALVNIWGMEPPRSYPEEELLEDLLLYLELRGDDSTAIKLARALVANNDSLMYLDEVIGTVSAWKTRGN
;
A
#
# COMPACT_ATOMS: atom_id res chain seq x y z
N MET A 1 56.43 24.32 -47.24
CA MET A 1 55.52 25.13 -46.41
C MET A 1 54.23 24.39 -46.09
N PHE A 2 53.50 23.84 -47.09
CA PHE A 2 52.21 23.14 -46.90
C PHE A 2 52.16 21.96 -45.93
N LEU A 3 53.26 21.23 -45.70
CA LEU A 3 53.26 20.04 -44.83
C LEU A 3 53.28 20.40 -43.33
N MET A 4 53.89 21.53 -42.97
CA MET A 4 53.90 22.04 -41.59
C MET A 4 52.52 22.55 -41.18
N ASP A 5 51.81 23.20 -42.09
CA ASP A 5 50.47 23.75 -41.83
C ASP A 5 49.43 22.64 -41.59
N ALA A 6 49.46 21.56 -42.38
CA ALA A 6 48.57 20.42 -42.19
C ALA A 6 48.83 19.69 -40.85
N LEU A 7 50.08 19.61 -40.44
CA LEU A 7 50.47 18.99 -39.16
C LEU A 7 50.03 19.86 -37.97
N LEU A 8 50.16 21.18 -38.08
CA LEU A 8 49.67 22.14 -37.08
C LEU A 8 48.14 22.11 -36.94
N VAL A 9 47.39 22.00 -38.04
CA VAL A 9 45.92 21.87 -38.00
C VAL A 9 45.50 20.58 -37.31
N ASN A 10 46.15 19.45 -37.62
CA ASN A 10 45.83 18.17 -36.97
C ASN A 10 46.15 18.19 -35.47
N VAL A 11 47.24 18.83 -35.06
CA VAL A 11 47.57 19.02 -33.64
C VAL A 11 46.55 19.94 -32.96
N ALA A 12 46.14 21.03 -33.60
CA ALA A 12 45.12 21.93 -33.05
C ALA A 12 43.76 21.23 -32.89
N VAL A 13 43.35 20.44 -33.89
CA VAL A 13 42.09 19.66 -33.83
C VAL A 13 42.16 18.60 -32.74
N THR A 14 43.26 17.85 -32.62
CA THR A 14 43.40 16.84 -31.56
C THR A 14 43.41 17.48 -30.17
N VAL A 15 44.13 18.59 -29.98
CA VAL A 15 44.12 19.35 -28.72
C VAL A 15 42.71 19.88 -28.39
N LEU A 16 41.97 20.42 -29.37
CA LEU A 16 40.59 20.87 -29.18
C LEU A 16 39.63 19.71 -28.84
N VAL A 17 39.76 18.57 -29.50
CA VAL A 17 38.95 17.37 -29.20
C VAL A 17 39.30 16.83 -27.82
N SER A 18 40.57 16.80 -27.43
CA SER A 18 40.99 16.37 -26.10
C SER A 18 40.54 17.34 -25.00
N LEU A 19 40.63 18.65 -25.23
CA LEU A 19 40.10 19.68 -24.31
C LEU A 19 38.57 19.61 -24.20
N GLY A 20 37.88 19.39 -25.32
CA GLY A 20 36.44 19.19 -25.37
C GLY A 20 36.02 17.93 -24.61
N ALA A 21 36.70 16.81 -24.86
CA ALA A 21 36.46 15.55 -24.16
C ALA A 21 36.77 15.65 -22.66
N TRP A 22 37.89 16.28 -22.28
CA TRP A 22 38.25 16.49 -20.88
C TRP A 22 37.24 17.40 -20.18
N SER A 23 36.83 18.50 -20.80
CA SER A 23 35.79 19.38 -20.25
C SER A 23 34.47 18.65 -20.08
N PHE A 24 34.08 17.81 -21.05
CA PHE A 24 32.85 17.03 -20.97
C PHE A 24 32.89 15.93 -19.90
N LEU A 25 34.05 15.31 -19.68
CA LEU A 25 34.21 14.20 -18.75
C LEU A 25 34.53 14.63 -17.31
N GLU A 26 35.19 15.78 -17.12
CA GLU A 26 35.63 16.23 -15.80
C GLU A 26 35.01 17.56 -15.37
N PHE A 27 34.80 18.51 -16.27
CA PHE A 27 34.36 19.86 -15.88
C PHE A 27 32.82 19.95 -15.75
N ILE A 28 32.08 19.48 -16.76
CA ILE A 28 30.61 19.52 -16.77
C ILE A 28 29.99 18.70 -15.61
N PRO A 29 30.44 17.46 -15.30
CA PRO A 29 29.88 16.67 -14.20
C PRO A 29 30.12 17.27 -12.81
N ASN A 30 31.10 18.16 -12.67
CA ASN A 30 31.37 18.88 -11.43
C ASN A 30 30.54 20.17 -11.31
N LEU A 31 30.30 20.87 -12.42
CA LEU A 31 29.48 22.10 -12.43
C LEU A 31 27.98 21.83 -12.35
N LEU A 32 27.50 20.79 -13.04
CA LEU A 32 26.08 20.46 -13.16
C LEU A 32 25.81 19.00 -12.77
N PRO A 33 26.17 18.59 -11.53
CA PRO A 33 26.14 17.18 -11.13
C PRO A 33 24.74 16.56 -11.18
N GLY A 34 23.69 17.34 -10.89
CA GLY A 34 22.30 16.86 -10.94
C GLY A 34 21.75 16.66 -12.35
N GLU A 35 22.17 17.47 -13.32
CA GLU A 35 21.72 17.34 -14.71
C GLU A 35 22.45 16.21 -15.42
N VAL A 36 23.77 16.13 -15.22
CA VAL A 36 24.60 15.03 -15.73
C VAL A 36 24.17 13.70 -15.12
N GLY A 37 23.90 13.67 -13.81
CA GLY A 37 23.42 12.47 -13.13
C GLY A 37 22.09 11.95 -13.67
N ARG A 38 21.10 12.85 -13.85
CA ARG A 38 19.79 12.51 -14.43
C ARG A 38 19.89 12.04 -15.88
N LEU A 39 20.70 12.70 -16.69
CA LEU A 39 20.93 12.28 -18.07
C LEU A 39 21.60 10.90 -18.13
N ALA A 40 22.62 10.68 -17.30
CA ALA A 40 23.32 9.40 -17.22
C ALA A 40 22.41 8.26 -16.76
N ALA A 41 21.46 8.53 -15.84
CA ALA A 41 20.49 7.55 -15.40
C ALA A 41 19.52 7.16 -16.53
N ARG A 42 19.01 8.13 -17.30
CA ARG A 42 18.07 7.89 -18.42
C ARG A 42 18.67 7.11 -19.59
N LEU A 43 19.97 7.25 -19.81
CA LEU A 43 20.66 6.59 -20.91
C LEU A 43 21.07 5.15 -20.58
N ARG A 44 20.94 4.73 -19.32
CA ARG A 44 21.33 3.39 -18.87
C ARG A 44 20.10 2.49 -18.73
N PRO A 45 20.23 1.18 -19.02
CA PRO A 45 19.23 0.22 -18.62
C PRO A 45 19.17 0.14 -17.09
N LEU A 46 17.97 -0.16 -16.55
CA LEU A 46 17.82 -0.44 -15.13
C LEU A 46 18.61 -1.70 -14.77
N PRO A 47 19.33 -1.69 -13.62
CA PRO A 47 20.09 -2.84 -13.19
C PRO A 47 19.14 -3.99 -12.84
N SER A 48 19.57 -5.21 -13.15
CA SER A 48 18.75 -6.42 -12.97
C SER A 48 19.34 -7.38 -11.93
N GLY A 49 20.64 -7.25 -11.63
CA GLY A 49 21.34 -8.12 -10.69
C GLY A 49 21.64 -7.45 -9.35
N VAL A 50 21.72 -8.26 -8.28
CA VAL A 50 22.04 -7.79 -6.91
C VAL A 50 23.36 -7.03 -6.88
N MET A 51 24.37 -7.50 -7.64
CA MET A 51 25.68 -6.84 -7.70
C MET A 51 25.63 -5.45 -8.34
N GLU A 52 24.83 -5.28 -9.39
CA GLU A 52 24.65 -3.99 -10.07
C GLU A 52 23.91 -3.01 -9.16
N VAL A 53 22.85 -3.46 -8.49
CA VAL A 53 22.11 -2.65 -7.53
C VAL A 53 22.99 -2.28 -6.33
N THR A 54 23.77 -3.23 -5.80
CA THR A 54 24.73 -2.97 -4.72
C THR A 54 25.76 -1.92 -5.13
N HIS A 55 26.23 -1.96 -6.37
CA HIS A 55 27.13 -0.94 -6.90
C HIS A 55 26.47 0.45 -6.89
N HIS A 56 25.21 0.57 -7.34
CA HIS A 56 24.48 1.83 -7.28
C HIS A 56 24.25 2.33 -5.84
N ILE A 57 23.94 1.44 -4.90
CA ILE A 57 23.83 1.81 -3.48
C ILE A 57 25.18 2.31 -2.93
N ASN A 58 26.29 1.69 -3.32
CA ASN A 58 27.62 2.17 -2.94
C ASN A 58 27.93 3.54 -3.56
N LEU A 59 27.52 3.80 -4.81
CA LEU A 59 27.69 5.10 -5.45
C LEU A 59 26.96 6.23 -4.70
N LEU A 60 25.84 5.95 -4.02
CA LEU A 60 25.18 6.94 -3.16
C LEU A 60 26.08 7.39 -2.00
N ARG A 61 26.86 6.47 -1.42
CA ARG A 61 27.71 6.71 -0.25
C ARG A 61 29.07 7.30 -0.63
N THR A 62 29.73 6.71 -1.63
CA THR A 62 31.14 6.99 -1.94
C THR A 62 31.38 7.58 -3.32
N GLY A 63 30.33 7.68 -4.15
CA GLY A 63 30.43 8.24 -5.50
C GLY A 63 30.71 9.74 -5.51
N ARG A 64 31.20 10.23 -6.65
CA ARG A 64 31.28 11.67 -6.95
C ARG A 64 29.87 12.28 -7.01
N PRO A 65 29.70 13.61 -6.84
CA PRO A 65 28.38 14.24 -6.78
C PRO A 65 27.42 13.83 -7.90
N TRP A 66 27.85 13.84 -9.16
CA TRP A 66 27.02 13.42 -10.29
C TRP A 66 26.67 11.92 -10.28
N GLN A 67 27.56 11.08 -9.75
CA GLN A 67 27.33 9.64 -9.61
C GLN A 67 26.29 9.36 -8.52
N ARG A 68 26.28 10.16 -7.45
CA ARG A 68 25.25 10.09 -6.40
C ARG A 68 23.88 10.46 -6.96
N PHE A 69 23.78 11.53 -7.75
CA PHE A 69 22.52 11.89 -8.43
C PHE A 69 22.06 10.80 -9.39
N MET A 70 22.96 10.28 -10.23
CA MET A 70 22.65 9.16 -11.13
C MET A 70 22.14 7.93 -10.35
N ALA A 71 22.85 7.54 -9.29
CA ALA A 71 22.47 6.41 -8.47
C ALA A 71 21.13 6.64 -7.75
N ARG A 72 20.85 7.86 -7.29
CA ARG A 72 19.56 8.21 -6.67
C ARG A 72 18.41 8.03 -7.64
N GLU A 73 18.56 8.48 -8.87
CA GLU A 73 17.53 8.32 -9.92
C GLU A 73 17.30 6.84 -10.25
N VAL A 74 18.38 6.08 -10.45
CA VAL A 74 18.29 4.64 -10.74
C VAL A 74 17.62 3.87 -9.59
N ILE A 75 18.06 4.12 -8.35
CA ILE A 75 17.49 3.47 -7.16
C ILE A 75 16.05 3.92 -6.93
N GLY A 76 15.71 5.19 -7.19
CA GLY A 76 14.36 5.71 -7.08
C GLY A 76 13.38 5.04 -8.04
N GLU A 77 13.78 4.87 -9.30
CA GLU A 77 12.96 4.15 -10.30
C GLU A 77 12.76 2.68 -9.93
N LEU A 78 13.82 1.98 -9.49
CA LEU A 78 13.68 0.61 -8.99
C LEU A 78 12.77 0.56 -7.76
N PHE A 79 12.99 1.42 -6.78
CA PHE A 79 12.22 1.45 -5.55
C PHE A 79 10.74 1.67 -5.83
N LYS A 80 10.41 2.59 -6.74
CA LYS A 80 9.04 2.84 -7.20
C LYS A 80 8.38 1.61 -7.81
N ILE A 81 9.09 0.89 -8.70
CA ILE A 81 8.58 -0.35 -9.28
C ILE A 81 8.31 -1.37 -8.17
N ARG A 82 9.26 -1.56 -7.26
CA ARG A 82 9.18 -2.58 -6.22
C ARG A 82 8.16 -2.28 -5.13
N ILE A 83 7.96 -1.01 -4.77
CA ILE A 83 6.90 -0.60 -3.84
C ILE A 83 5.53 -0.93 -4.43
N ARG A 84 5.31 -0.64 -5.73
CA ARG A 84 4.05 -0.97 -6.39
C ARG A 84 3.81 -2.47 -6.44
N GLU A 85 4.84 -3.26 -6.69
CA GLU A 85 4.75 -4.72 -6.65
C GLU A 85 4.50 -5.25 -5.24
N LEU A 86 5.10 -4.64 -4.22
CA LEU A 86 4.83 -4.96 -2.81
C LEU A 86 3.39 -4.63 -2.43
N GLU A 87 2.89 -3.44 -2.79
CA GLU A 87 1.50 -3.04 -2.55
C GLU A 87 0.51 -3.96 -3.27
N ALA A 88 0.81 -4.34 -4.52
CA ALA A 88 0.01 -5.30 -5.27
C ALA A 88 -0.01 -6.68 -4.61
N LEU A 89 1.14 -7.18 -4.14
CA LEU A 89 1.22 -8.45 -3.42
C LEU A 89 0.42 -8.41 -2.11
N LYS A 90 0.63 -7.38 -1.29
CA LYS A 90 -0.12 -7.19 -0.03
C LYS A 90 -1.62 -7.07 -0.28
N TYR A 91 -2.00 -6.46 -1.39
CA TYR A 91 -3.40 -6.41 -1.80
C TYR A 91 -3.94 -7.78 -2.19
N GLU A 92 -3.23 -8.56 -3.01
CA GLU A 92 -3.65 -9.91 -3.37
C GLU A 92 -3.80 -10.82 -2.15
N GLU A 93 -2.86 -10.75 -1.21
CA GLU A 93 -2.92 -11.45 0.09
C GLU A 93 -4.16 -11.04 0.89
N TRP A 94 -4.38 -9.73 1.06
CA TRP A 94 -5.53 -9.20 1.79
C TRP A 94 -6.85 -9.59 1.13
N ARG A 95 -6.94 -9.52 -0.20
CA ARG A 95 -8.12 -9.90 -0.97
C ARG A 95 -8.43 -11.39 -0.85
N SER A 96 -7.39 -12.22 -0.93
CA SER A 96 -7.51 -13.67 -0.78
C SER A 96 -8.11 -14.02 0.59
N GLU A 97 -7.63 -13.38 1.66
CA GLU A 97 -8.22 -13.64 2.96
C GLU A 97 -9.64 -13.08 3.08
N LEU A 98 -9.93 -11.89 2.55
CA LEU A 98 -11.28 -11.36 2.59
C LEU A 98 -12.30 -12.29 1.89
N GLU A 99 -11.92 -12.94 0.79
CA GLU A 99 -12.75 -13.98 0.15
C GLU A 99 -12.85 -15.27 0.99
N SER A 100 -11.80 -15.65 1.71
CA SER A 100 -11.82 -16.79 2.64
C SER A 100 -12.79 -16.55 3.81
N GLN A 101 -12.75 -15.36 4.40
CA GLN A 101 -13.67 -14.98 5.49
C GLN A 101 -15.12 -14.97 5.02
N LYS A 102 -15.37 -14.48 3.80
CA LYS A 102 -16.68 -14.59 3.14
C LYS A 102 -17.09 -16.07 3.00
N GLU A 103 -16.24 -16.94 2.47
CA GLU A 103 -16.59 -18.37 2.33
C GLU A 103 -16.93 -19.02 3.70
N LEU A 104 -16.23 -18.65 4.76
CA LEU A 104 -16.55 -19.08 6.13
C LEU A 104 -17.91 -18.55 6.60
N MET A 105 -18.24 -17.27 6.34
CA MET A 105 -19.57 -16.73 6.63
C MET A 105 -20.66 -17.47 5.87
N GLU A 106 -20.43 -17.75 4.59
CA GLU A 106 -21.41 -18.41 3.72
C GLU A 106 -21.73 -19.83 4.17
N ARG A 107 -20.78 -20.50 4.83
CA ARG A 107 -20.93 -21.84 5.40
C ARG A 107 -21.42 -21.84 6.86
N ARG A 108 -21.37 -20.70 7.56
CA ARG A 108 -21.80 -20.59 8.95
C ARG A 108 -23.32 -20.41 9.01
N GLU A 109 -23.98 -21.28 9.75
CA GLU A 109 -25.37 -21.08 10.14
C GLU A 109 -25.48 -19.94 11.17
N LEU A 110 -26.47 -19.07 11.03
CA LEU A 110 -26.76 -18.06 12.05
C LEU A 110 -27.17 -18.74 13.36
N SER A 111 -26.68 -18.21 14.47
CA SER A 111 -27.20 -18.59 15.77
C SER A 111 -28.64 -18.10 15.94
N ASP A 112 -29.38 -18.78 16.79
CA ASP A 112 -30.75 -18.41 17.16
C ASP A 112 -30.85 -16.95 17.59
N ASP A 113 -29.85 -16.46 18.32
CA ASP A 113 -29.84 -15.11 18.81
C ASP A 113 -29.68 -14.09 17.69
N GLU A 114 -28.80 -14.36 16.72
CA GLU A 114 -28.61 -13.51 15.53
C GLU A 114 -29.89 -13.45 14.68
N ILE A 115 -30.55 -14.60 14.48
CA ILE A 115 -31.83 -14.69 13.76
C ILE A 115 -32.89 -13.79 14.43
N LEU A 116 -33.00 -13.88 15.75
CA LEU A 116 -34.00 -13.11 16.50
C LEU A 116 -33.72 -11.61 16.50
N HIS A 117 -32.46 -11.19 16.58
CA HIS A 117 -32.07 -9.78 16.50
C HIS A 117 -32.36 -9.19 15.10
N ILE A 118 -32.09 -9.95 14.04
CA ILE A 118 -32.37 -9.51 12.65
C ILE A 118 -33.88 -9.31 12.44
N GLU A 119 -34.70 -10.28 12.84
CA GLU A 119 -36.16 -10.18 12.67
C GLU A 119 -36.77 -9.06 13.52
N ALA A 120 -36.29 -8.88 14.75
CA ALA A 120 -36.72 -7.77 15.60
C ALA A 120 -36.35 -6.41 15.00
N GLY A 121 -35.13 -6.26 14.48
CA GLY A 121 -34.69 -5.03 13.82
C GLY A 121 -35.48 -4.73 12.54
N LYS A 122 -35.79 -5.73 11.72
CA LYS A 122 -36.60 -5.56 10.50
C LYS A 122 -38.01 -5.08 10.81
N GLU A 123 -38.65 -5.63 11.84
CA GLU A 123 -39.99 -5.22 12.24
C GLU A 123 -39.99 -3.82 12.84
N MET A 124 -38.97 -3.46 13.61
CA MET A 124 -38.80 -2.08 14.09
C MET A 124 -38.68 -1.08 12.94
N LEU A 125 -37.88 -1.36 11.90
CA LEU A 125 -37.77 -0.48 10.73
C LEU A 125 -39.10 -0.24 10.03
N GLY A 126 -39.92 -1.28 9.89
CA GLY A 126 -41.25 -1.15 9.29
C GLY A 126 -42.19 -0.25 10.09
N ASN A 127 -41.90 -0.06 11.38
CA ASN A 127 -42.75 0.62 12.35
C ASN A 127 -42.21 1.99 12.80
N SER A 128 -41.03 2.42 12.35
CA SER A 128 -40.31 3.58 12.91
C SER A 128 -40.25 4.79 11.97
N GLU A 129 -40.79 5.93 12.41
CA GLU A 129 -40.46 7.30 11.93
C GLU A 129 -39.57 8.07 12.92
N VAL A 130 -39.01 7.43 13.95
CA VAL A 130 -38.42 8.15 15.10
C VAL A 130 -36.92 7.94 15.21
N GLU A 131 -36.15 9.01 15.05
CA GLU A 131 -34.74 9.09 15.45
C GLU A 131 -34.63 9.03 16.98
N VAL A 132 -33.80 8.12 17.50
CA VAL A 132 -33.59 7.95 18.94
C VAL A 132 -32.16 8.33 19.28
N GLN A 133 -32.00 9.47 19.96
CA GLN A 133 -30.77 9.80 20.65
C GLN A 133 -30.81 9.18 22.05
N ARG A 134 -29.87 8.27 22.34
CA ARG A 134 -29.68 7.74 23.69
C ARG A 134 -28.94 8.79 24.53
N PRO A 135 -29.51 9.30 25.64
CA PRO A 135 -28.75 10.15 26.54
C PRO A 135 -27.64 9.33 27.22
N GLU A 136 -26.41 9.87 27.25
CA GLU A 136 -25.28 9.26 27.95
C GLU A 136 -25.63 9.03 29.43
N GLY A 137 -25.43 7.79 29.92
CA GLY A 137 -25.65 7.42 31.33
C GLY A 137 -27.01 6.80 31.67
N ALA A 138 -27.87 6.49 30.69
CA ALA A 138 -29.14 5.81 30.95
C ALA A 138 -28.95 4.36 31.46
N VAL A 139 -29.43 4.08 32.68
CA VAL A 139 -29.37 2.77 33.36
C VAL A 139 -30.52 1.84 32.95
N TYR A 140 -31.63 2.41 32.46
CA TYR A 140 -32.81 1.68 32.01
C TYR A 140 -32.88 1.66 30.47
N PRO A 141 -33.44 0.58 29.88
CA PRO A 141 -33.66 0.54 28.44
C PRO A 141 -34.59 1.68 28.01
N THR A 142 -34.27 2.31 26.89
CA THR A 142 -35.16 3.28 26.24
C THR A 142 -36.43 2.59 25.75
N PRO A 143 -37.54 3.31 25.51
CA PRO A 143 -38.77 2.73 24.95
C PRO A 143 -38.54 1.97 23.63
N CYS A 144 -37.56 2.41 22.82
CA CYS A 144 -37.16 1.71 21.59
C CYS A 144 -36.45 0.39 21.89
N GLU A 145 -35.57 0.36 22.89
CA GLU A 145 -34.90 -0.87 23.34
C GLU A 145 -35.89 -1.85 24.00
N GLU A 146 -36.86 -1.35 24.79
CA GLU A 146 -37.93 -2.19 25.35
C GLU A 146 -38.81 -2.80 24.25
N GLU A 147 -39.13 -2.00 23.23
CA GLU A 147 -39.88 -2.46 22.06
C GLU A 147 -39.10 -3.49 21.25
N PHE A 148 -37.80 -3.26 21.01
CA PHE A 148 -36.91 -4.25 20.40
C PHE A 148 -36.92 -5.57 21.17
N ILE A 149 -36.78 -5.51 22.49
CA ILE A 149 -36.78 -6.70 23.36
C ILE A 149 -38.14 -7.40 23.30
N ARG A 150 -39.25 -6.66 23.29
CA ARG A 150 -40.61 -7.20 23.16
C ARG A 150 -40.78 -7.96 21.85
N ILE A 151 -40.40 -7.34 20.72
CA ILE A 151 -40.48 -7.97 19.39
C ILE A 151 -39.57 -9.20 19.35
N ARG A 152 -38.32 -9.10 19.79
CA ARG A 152 -37.36 -10.21 19.82
C ARG A 152 -37.90 -11.40 20.62
N ASN A 153 -38.49 -11.16 21.78
CA ASN A 153 -39.09 -12.21 22.60
C ASN A 153 -40.30 -12.86 21.93
N HIS A 154 -41.13 -12.08 21.22
CA HIS A 154 -42.22 -12.63 20.43
C HIS A 154 -41.70 -13.48 19.25
N LYS A 155 -40.63 -13.05 18.57
CA LYS A 155 -39.99 -13.82 17.48
C LYS A 155 -39.44 -15.17 17.92
N LYS A 156 -39.13 -15.33 19.22
CA LYS A 156 -38.67 -16.60 19.78
C LYS A 156 -39.67 -17.73 19.62
N GLU A 157 -40.97 -17.42 19.55
CA GLU A 157 -42.04 -18.40 19.32
C GLU A 157 -42.03 -18.98 17.90
N PHE A 158 -41.38 -18.28 16.95
CA PHE A 158 -41.31 -18.66 15.53
C PHE A 158 -39.90 -19.13 15.11
N LEU A 159 -39.03 -19.42 16.08
CA LEU A 159 -37.61 -19.65 15.83
C LEU A 159 -37.34 -20.81 14.85
N ASP A 160 -38.11 -21.90 14.94
CA ASP A 160 -37.93 -23.07 14.07
C ASP A 160 -38.25 -22.76 12.60
N ASP A 161 -39.30 -21.98 12.34
CA ASP A 161 -39.65 -21.52 10.99
C ASP A 161 -38.62 -20.51 10.46
N LEU A 162 -38.11 -19.65 11.34
CA LEU A 162 -37.06 -18.69 11.01
C LEU A 162 -35.74 -19.39 10.68
N ARG A 163 -35.36 -20.45 11.41
CA ARG A 163 -34.17 -21.27 11.09
C ARG A 163 -34.23 -21.82 9.67
N VAL A 164 -35.36 -22.40 9.28
CA VAL A 164 -35.55 -22.92 7.92
C VAL A 164 -35.42 -21.81 6.89
N ARG A 165 -36.01 -20.63 7.15
CA ARG A 165 -35.88 -19.47 6.26
C ARG A 165 -34.44 -18.99 6.12
N TYR A 166 -33.70 -18.91 7.22
CA TYR A 166 -32.33 -18.42 7.24
C TYR A 166 -31.29 -19.45 6.81
N SER A 167 -31.67 -20.73 6.69
CA SER A 167 -30.84 -21.78 6.10
C SER A 167 -30.69 -21.68 4.58
N ASP A 168 -31.56 -20.92 3.88
CA ASP A 168 -31.40 -20.69 2.45
C ASP A 168 -30.34 -19.62 2.16
N PHE A 169 -29.17 -20.12 1.75
CA PHE A 169 -28.03 -19.33 1.33
C PHE A 169 -28.34 -18.29 0.22
N ARG A 170 -29.37 -18.51 -0.60
CA ARG A 170 -29.75 -17.59 -1.69
C ARG A 170 -30.27 -16.25 -1.20
N ILE A 171 -30.74 -16.16 0.05
CA ILE A 171 -31.14 -14.90 0.68
C ILE A 171 -29.91 -13.98 0.90
N TRP A 172 -28.73 -14.58 1.08
CA TRP A 172 -27.49 -13.90 1.47
C TRP A 172 -26.57 -13.58 0.29
N ALA A 173 -26.45 -14.50 -0.67
CA ALA A 173 -25.44 -14.45 -1.73
C ALA A 173 -25.45 -13.17 -2.60
N PRO A 174 -26.59 -12.61 -3.04
CA PRO A 174 -26.59 -11.41 -3.88
C PRO A 174 -26.18 -10.15 -3.09
N ARG A 175 -26.64 -10.03 -1.84
CA ARG A 175 -26.43 -8.83 -1.01
C ARG A 175 -24.99 -8.72 -0.49
N ASN A 176 -24.36 -9.85 -0.15
CA ASN A 176 -22.97 -9.88 0.32
C ASN A 176 -21.96 -9.57 -0.82
N ARG A 177 -22.25 -9.98 -2.06
CA ARG A 177 -21.39 -9.72 -3.22
C ARG A 177 -21.26 -8.23 -3.54
N ASP A 178 -22.36 -7.49 -3.45
CA ASP A 178 -22.36 -6.05 -3.75
C ASP A 178 -21.63 -5.24 -2.67
N ILE A 179 -21.73 -5.64 -1.40
CA ILE A 179 -21.01 -5.02 -0.27
C ILE A 179 -19.50 -5.23 -0.41
N LEU A 180 -19.04 -6.46 -0.71
CA LEU A 180 -17.61 -6.74 -0.90
C LEU A 180 -17.00 -6.00 -2.08
N ARG A 181 -17.73 -5.88 -3.20
CA ARG A 181 -17.29 -5.06 -4.35
C ARG A 181 -17.17 -3.59 -3.95
N TYR A 182 -18.15 -3.05 -3.24
CA TYR A 182 -18.12 -1.66 -2.75
C TYR A 182 -16.90 -1.40 -1.85
N ILE A 183 -16.61 -2.32 -0.91
CA ILE A 183 -15.46 -2.21 -0.01
C ILE A 183 -14.15 -2.21 -0.78
N GLN A 184 -13.97 -3.17 -1.69
CA GLN A 184 -12.80 -3.25 -2.55
C GLN A 184 -12.60 -1.92 -3.30
N GLU A 185 -13.60 -1.45 -4.05
CA GLU A 185 -13.49 -0.22 -4.85
C GLU A 185 -13.14 1.04 -4.03
N LYS A 186 -13.61 1.15 -2.78
CA LYS A 186 -13.37 2.31 -1.91
C LYS A 186 -12.03 2.26 -1.16
N VAL A 187 -11.62 1.09 -0.63
CA VAL A 187 -10.27 0.93 -0.01
C VAL A 187 -9.17 1.35 -1.00
N PHE A 188 -9.26 0.94 -2.27
CA PHE A 188 -8.21 1.24 -3.26
C PHE A 188 -8.12 2.72 -3.62
N ARG A 189 -9.22 3.47 -3.49
CA ARG A 189 -9.23 4.90 -3.79
C ARG A 189 -8.87 5.75 -2.58
N ARG A 190 -8.63 5.14 -1.42
CA ARG A 190 -8.44 5.83 -0.13
C ARG A 190 -9.56 6.85 0.15
N GLU A 191 -10.77 6.53 -0.31
CA GLU A 191 -11.93 7.36 -0.09
C GLU A 191 -12.54 7.01 1.28
N GLU A 192 -12.99 8.01 2.02
CA GLU A 192 -13.80 7.76 3.22
C GLU A 192 -15.07 6.99 2.82
N PHE A 193 -15.40 5.98 3.62
CA PHE A 193 -16.59 5.19 3.39
C PHE A 193 -17.82 6.02 3.72
N ASP A 194 -18.56 6.42 2.69
CA ASP A 194 -19.89 7.01 2.85
C ASP A 194 -20.87 5.88 3.21
N LEU A 195 -21.00 5.65 4.52
CA LEU A 195 -21.90 4.65 5.10
C LEU A 195 -23.38 5.02 4.93
N GLU A 196 -23.68 6.31 4.77
CA GLU A 196 -25.04 6.83 4.63
C GLU A 196 -25.64 6.46 3.27
N SER A 197 -24.78 6.31 2.25
CA SER A 197 -25.18 5.90 0.90
C SER A 197 -25.61 4.43 0.74
N LEU A 198 -25.33 3.55 1.70
CA LEU A 198 -25.69 2.11 1.64
C LEU A 198 -27.24 1.93 1.79
N ARG A 199 -27.88 0.73 1.89
CA ARG A 199 -29.30 0.33 2.35
C ARG A 199 -29.58 -0.32 3.77
N ASP A 200 -30.23 0.29 4.81
CA ASP A 200 -30.35 -0.21 6.23
C ASP A 200 -31.31 -1.42 6.40
N HIS A 201 -31.20 -2.39 7.31
CA HIS A 201 -30.26 -2.77 8.41
C HIS A 201 -29.27 -3.89 8.02
N SER A 202 -29.08 -4.06 6.72
CA SER A 202 -28.08 -4.96 6.12
C SER A 202 -26.79 -4.23 5.73
N ARG A 203 -26.74 -2.88 5.76
CA ARG A 203 -25.50 -2.08 5.60
C ARG A 203 -24.46 -2.46 6.65
N GLU A 204 -24.97 -2.76 7.84
CA GLU A 204 -24.27 -2.85 9.12
C GLU A 204 -23.84 -4.29 9.46
N TRP A 205 -24.55 -5.31 8.94
CA TRP A 205 -24.25 -6.73 9.23
C TRP A 205 -23.10 -7.32 8.40
N ALA A 206 -22.48 -6.59 7.47
CA ALA A 206 -21.22 -7.00 6.81
C ALA A 206 -20.15 -5.89 6.79
N LEU A 207 -20.32 -4.88 7.64
CA LEU A 207 -19.17 -4.38 8.42
C LEU A 207 -18.65 -5.47 9.39
N VAL A 208 -19.48 -6.47 9.77
CA VAL A 208 -19.19 -7.59 10.70
C VAL A 208 -18.05 -8.53 10.27
N ASN A 209 -17.58 -8.52 9.03
CA ASN A 209 -16.33 -9.20 8.67
C ASN A 209 -15.23 -8.26 8.18
N ILE A 210 -15.46 -6.95 8.22
CA ILE A 210 -14.45 -5.94 7.88
C ILE A 210 -13.48 -5.69 9.04
N TRP A 211 -13.78 -5.99 10.31
CA TRP A 211 -12.89 -5.61 11.42
C TRP A 211 -12.19 -6.75 12.15
N GLY A 212 -11.36 -7.45 11.39
CA GLY A 212 -10.09 -8.01 11.88
C GLY A 212 -8.91 -7.72 10.95
N MET A 213 -9.16 -7.34 9.69
CA MET A 213 -8.10 -7.15 8.70
C MET A 213 -7.82 -5.67 8.49
N GLU A 214 -6.70 -5.21 9.04
CA GLU A 214 -6.17 -3.88 8.71
C GLU A 214 -6.04 -3.76 7.18
N PRO A 215 -6.47 -2.63 6.58
CA PRO A 215 -6.25 -2.41 5.16
C PRO A 215 -4.74 -2.50 4.85
N PRO A 216 -4.36 -3.00 3.67
CA PRO A 216 -2.96 -3.13 3.32
C PRO A 216 -2.27 -1.77 3.48
N ARG A 217 -1.11 -1.78 4.15
CA ARG A 217 -0.36 -0.55 4.41
C ARG A 217 -0.01 0.11 3.09
N SER A 218 -0.36 1.39 3.00
CA SER A 218 -0.01 2.21 1.86
C SER A 218 1.35 2.85 2.11
N TYR A 219 2.25 2.77 1.13
CA TYR A 219 3.62 3.23 1.27
C TYR A 219 3.78 4.57 0.53
N PRO A 220 3.93 5.72 1.20
CA PRO A 220 4.23 6.98 0.52
C PRO A 220 5.61 6.90 -0.15
N GLU A 221 5.63 6.60 -1.46
CA GLU A 221 6.82 6.27 -2.25
C GLU A 221 7.97 7.28 -2.04
N GLU A 222 7.68 8.58 -2.12
CA GLU A 222 8.68 9.64 -2.04
C GLU A 222 9.27 9.80 -0.62
N GLU A 223 8.41 9.87 0.39
CA GLU A 223 8.84 10.03 1.80
C GLU A 223 9.67 8.83 2.27
N LEU A 224 9.24 7.61 1.90
CA LEU A 224 9.95 6.39 2.27
C LEU A 224 11.31 6.28 1.62
N LEU A 225 11.43 6.69 0.34
CA LEU A 225 12.71 6.70 -0.34
C LEU A 225 13.67 7.69 0.33
N GLU A 226 13.19 8.88 0.69
CA GLU A 226 14.00 9.88 1.39
C GLU A 226 14.45 9.40 2.76
N ASP A 227 13.53 8.87 3.57
CA ASP A 227 13.84 8.31 4.90
C ASP A 227 14.88 7.17 4.81
N LEU A 228 14.73 6.31 3.81
CA LEU A 228 15.62 5.17 3.60
C LEU A 228 17.02 5.61 3.15
N LEU A 229 17.11 6.57 2.24
CA LEU A 229 18.39 7.14 1.81
C LEU A 229 19.09 7.85 2.98
N LEU A 230 18.34 8.61 3.78
CA LEU A 230 18.85 9.28 4.97
C LEU A 230 19.33 8.27 6.02
N TYR A 231 18.58 7.19 6.25
CA TYR A 231 18.98 6.11 7.15
C TYR A 231 20.32 5.50 6.72
N LEU A 232 20.47 5.15 5.43
CA LEU A 232 21.70 4.55 4.91
C LEU A 232 22.90 5.50 5.03
N GLU A 233 22.69 6.80 4.81
CA GLU A 233 23.73 7.81 4.94
C GLU A 233 24.18 7.99 6.41
N LEU A 234 23.24 8.08 7.35
CA LEU A 234 23.54 8.37 8.75
C LEU A 234 24.02 7.16 9.54
N ARG A 235 23.48 5.97 9.28
CA ARG A 235 23.80 4.75 10.04
C ARG A 235 24.98 3.98 9.49
N GLY A 236 25.28 4.12 8.19
CA GLY A 236 26.31 3.31 7.54
C GLY A 236 26.08 1.80 7.66
N ASP A 237 24.82 1.38 7.76
CA ASP A 237 24.42 -0.01 7.99
C ASP A 237 24.50 -0.84 6.69
N ASP A 238 25.63 -1.51 6.52
CA ASP A 238 25.91 -2.36 5.35
C ASP A 238 24.93 -3.55 5.25
N SER A 239 24.38 -4.03 6.37
CA SER A 239 23.41 -5.14 6.36
C SER A 239 22.11 -4.70 5.70
N THR A 240 21.59 -3.55 6.11
CA THR A 240 20.38 -2.96 5.52
C THR A 240 20.62 -2.54 4.06
N ALA A 241 21.81 -2.03 3.73
CA ALA A 241 22.18 -1.73 2.35
C ALA A 241 22.15 -2.98 1.44
N ILE A 242 22.64 -4.13 1.92
CA ILE A 242 22.59 -5.40 1.18
C ILE A 242 21.15 -5.92 1.06
N LYS A 243 20.35 -5.81 2.13
CA LYS A 243 18.92 -6.19 2.09
C LYS A 243 18.15 -5.35 1.09
N LEU A 244 18.39 -4.03 1.06
CA LEU A 244 17.84 -3.14 0.05
C LEU A 244 18.29 -3.54 -1.36
N ALA A 245 19.57 -3.85 -1.55
CA ALA A 245 20.08 -4.28 -2.85
C ALA A 245 19.36 -5.54 -3.35
N ARG A 246 19.07 -6.48 -2.46
CA ARG A 246 18.29 -7.68 -2.77
C ARG A 246 16.84 -7.33 -3.07
N ALA A 247 16.21 -6.49 -2.24
CA ALA A 247 14.82 -6.05 -2.37
C ALA A 247 14.52 -5.35 -3.71
N LEU A 248 15.50 -4.61 -4.23
CA LEU A 248 15.40 -3.86 -5.48
C LEU A 248 15.56 -4.71 -6.75
N VAL A 249 15.96 -5.98 -6.63
CA VAL A 249 16.04 -6.91 -7.76
C VAL A 249 14.66 -7.49 -8.06
N ALA A 250 14.36 -7.68 -9.35
CA ALA A 250 13.13 -8.28 -9.85
C ALA A 250 13.04 -9.79 -9.53
N ASN A 251 12.71 -10.12 -8.28
CA ASN A 251 12.40 -11.48 -7.81
C ASN A 251 11.25 -11.41 -6.78
N ASN A 252 10.29 -12.33 -6.81
CA ASN A 252 9.18 -12.32 -5.84
C ASN A 252 9.66 -12.52 -4.40
N ASP A 253 10.65 -13.40 -4.19
CA ASP A 253 11.26 -13.61 -2.87
C ASP A 253 11.94 -12.35 -2.33
N SER A 254 12.24 -11.37 -3.19
CA SER A 254 12.91 -10.16 -2.77
C SER A 254 11.99 -9.10 -2.16
N LEU A 255 10.68 -9.15 -2.44
CA LEU A 255 9.70 -8.19 -1.89
C LEU A 255 9.62 -8.26 -0.36
N MET A 256 9.81 -9.44 0.23
CA MET A 256 9.86 -9.58 1.69
C MET A 256 11.00 -8.78 2.33
N TYR A 257 12.17 -8.70 1.68
CA TYR A 257 13.27 -7.86 2.18
C TYR A 257 12.93 -6.37 2.10
N LEU A 258 12.09 -5.95 1.15
CA LEU A 258 11.65 -4.55 1.06
C LEU A 258 10.81 -4.18 2.29
N ASP A 259 9.86 -5.04 2.66
CA ASP A 259 9.01 -4.87 3.85
C ASP A 259 9.84 -4.82 5.15
N GLU A 260 10.84 -5.71 5.28
CA GLU A 260 11.80 -5.69 6.40
C GLU A 260 12.61 -4.39 6.48
N VAL A 261 13.10 -3.89 5.34
CA VAL A 261 13.88 -2.65 5.27
C VAL A 261 13.01 -1.46 5.65
N ILE A 262 11.79 -1.37 5.12
CA ILE A 262 10.83 -0.31 5.48
C ILE A 262 10.52 -0.37 6.98
N GLY A 263 10.29 -1.56 7.54
CA GLY A 263 10.07 -1.74 8.98
C GLY A 263 11.25 -1.27 9.82
N THR A 264 12.48 -1.56 9.39
CA THR A 264 13.72 -1.13 10.07
C THR A 264 13.86 0.39 10.08
N VAL A 265 13.66 1.04 8.92
CA VAL A 265 13.74 2.50 8.77
C VAL A 265 12.63 3.20 9.57
N SER A 266 11.40 2.67 9.52
CA SER A 266 10.26 3.20 10.27
C SER A 266 10.47 3.11 11.79
N ALA A 267 11.02 1.98 12.27
CA ALA A 267 11.38 1.79 13.67
C ALA A 267 12.50 2.74 14.12
N TRP A 268 13.45 3.04 13.23
CA TRP A 268 14.48 4.04 13.49
C TRP A 268 13.91 5.45 13.63
N LYS A 269 13.03 5.87 12.71
CA LYS A 269 12.37 7.19 12.73
C LYS A 269 11.56 7.39 14.01
N THR A 270 10.86 6.36 14.48
CA THR A 270 10.03 6.41 15.69
C THR A 270 10.81 6.35 17.00
N ARG A 271 12.00 5.73 17.02
CA ARG A 271 12.89 5.69 18.20
C ARG A 271 13.87 6.87 18.30
N GLY A 272 13.93 7.71 17.26
CA GLY A 272 14.84 8.85 17.15
C GLY A 272 14.25 10.21 17.52
N ASN A 273 12.96 10.24 17.89
CA ASN A 273 12.30 11.34 18.62
C ASN A 273 12.23 10.99 20.12
#